data_AF-A0AAD9CZW0-F1
#
_entry.id   AF-A0AAD9CZW0-F1
#
_cell.length_a   1.000
_cell.length_b   1.000
_cell.length_c   1.000
_cell.angle_alpha   90.00
_cell.angle_beta   90.00
_cell.angle_gamma   90.00
#
_symmetry.space_group_name_H-M   'P 1'
#
loop_
_entity.id
_entity.type
_entity.pdbx_description
1 polymer ?
#
loop_
_entity_poly.entity_id
_entity_poly.type
_entity_poly.pdbx_seq_one_letter_code
_entity_poly.pdbx_strand_id
1 'polypeptide(L)'
;MPADFAFVTVSNSGRTQPTDRSGFRSRCMIGKNRQEGSRRSKQAARKAQRAAAQTASENAGLQSLHHSGSPIKPWPCTAYNEKQQAGEGSQALSTEEVARDDTSALMPPVPHPPPSDMSLIRFAEELERPSQEILFRLVNFSALKGTFYPIEHCVDLPRSTNSEALSFSWILQDKIFLHSALFHSSAVHEHVQRRQPGRMTQFHLRRTIKLLNEALSQPDSHRNEAIFHVILTLALMAGLWGDFSTTAVHLSGLRQIVRLRGGLKYLRSHPKLHFKLDRLALSWSLGTGGAPYFFTGPISWKSCFDAQSGNPTCEAGPFSCNVVSDWRLAAVWQDLRHLVDLINDHLACNSLLDGSLFQDSLGSIQTRLVHLQNGIDDRSDECLRLGMLAFLSTTLQIPGVKQSKAATSCSGF
;
A
#
# COMPACT_ATOMS: atom_id res chain seq x y z
N MET A 1 26.51 3.81 -30.08
CA MET A 1 26.09 3.96 -28.67
C MET A 1 25.86 5.45 -28.42
N PRO A 2 24.65 5.89 -28.02
CA PRO A 2 24.41 7.29 -27.67
C PRO A 2 25.24 7.66 -26.44
N ALA A 3 25.80 8.88 -26.42
CA ALA A 3 26.78 9.36 -25.43
C ALA A 3 26.22 9.62 -24.01
N ASP A 4 25.06 9.06 -23.67
CA ASP A 4 24.25 9.49 -22.51
C ASP A 4 24.43 8.64 -21.25
N PHE A 5 25.24 7.56 -21.30
CA PHE A 5 25.45 6.68 -20.16
C PHE A 5 26.91 6.65 -19.71
N ALA A 6 27.12 6.80 -18.41
CA ALA A 6 28.43 6.67 -17.77
C ALA A 6 28.37 5.60 -16.67
N PHE A 7 29.27 4.63 -16.74
CA PHE A 7 29.43 3.59 -15.72
C PHE A 7 30.31 4.10 -14.59
N VAL A 8 29.93 3.76 -13.35
CA VAL A 8 30.68 4.17 -12.15
C VAL A 8 30.98 2.96 -11.29
N THR A 9 32.23 2.87 -10.86
CA THR A 9 32.73 1.81 -10.00
C THR A 9 32.36 2.10 -8.53
N VAL A 10 31.87 1.08 -7.85
CA VAL A 10 31.42 1.17 -6.45
C VAL A 10 32.37 0.37 -5.59
N SER A 11 32.80 0.92 -4.45
CA SER A 11 33.62 0.18 -3.48
C SER A 11 32.83 -0.97 -2.85
N ASN A 12 33.50 -1.96 -2.26
CA ASN A 12 32.87 -3.12 -1.57
C ASN A 12 31.93 -2.72 -0.40
N SER A 13 31.89 -1.44 -0.02
CA SER A 13 30.96 -0.86 0.96
C SER A 13 29.71 -0.22 0.33
N GLY A 14 29.50 -0.36 -0.98
CA GLY A 14 28.38 0.24 -1.71
C GLY A 14 28.50 1.75 -1.95
N ARG A 15 29.65 2.35 -1.64
CA ARG A 15 29.90 3.80 -1.76
C ARG A 15 30.64 4.14 -3.05
N THR A 16 30.09 5.08 -3.82
CA THR A 16 30.71 5.71 -5.01
C THR A 16 31.79 6.71 -4.62
N GLN A 17 32.77 6.94 -5.49
CA GLN A 17 33.86 7.90 -5.25
C GLN A 17 33.32 9.35 -5.17
N PRO A 18 33.93 10.23 -4.36
CA PRO A 18 33.47 11.62 -4.20
C PRO A 18 33.44 12.43 -5.52
N THR A 19 34.36 12.14 -6.44
CA THR A 19 34.45 12.77 -7.76
C THR A 19 33.26 12.41 -8.65
N ASP A 20 32.76 11.18 -8.57
CA ASP A 20 31.59 10.75 -9.34
C ASP A 20 30.31 11.35 -8.77
N ARG A 21 30.25 11.54 -7.44
CA ARG A 21 29.12 12.18 -6.76
C ARG A 21 28.89 13.63 -7.17
N SER A 22 29.95 14.40 -7.40
CA SER A 22 29.82 15.77 -7.91
C SER A 22 29.33 15.77 -9.37
N GLY A 23 29.80 14.83 -10.18
CA GLY A 23 29.32 14.61 -11.55
C GLY A 23 27.84 14.24 -11.62
N PHE A 24 27.39 13.31 -10.77
CA PHE A 24 25.97 12.92 -10.65
C PHE A 24 25.09 14.10 -10.26
N ARG A 25 25.50 14.85 -9.23
CA ARG A 25 24.76 16.04 -8.78
C ARG A 25 24.68 17.09 -9.88
N SER A 26 25.77 17.32 -10.61
CA SER A 26 25.76 18.26 -11.74
C SER A 26 24.76 17.82 -12.81
N ARG A 27 24.85 16.57 -13.29
CA ARG A 27 23.99 16.05 -14.37
C ARG A 27 22.52 15.94 -13.98
N CYS A 28 22.19 15.47 -12.77
CA CYS A 28 20.81 15.37 -12.31
C CYS A 28 20.15 16.73 -12.04
N MET A 29 20.94 17.79 -11.84
CA MET A 29 20.44 19.14 -11.56
C MET A 29 20.44 20.06 -12.78
N ILE A 30 20.94 19.62 -13.94
CA ILE A 30 20.78 20.34 -15.21
C ILE A 30 19.29 20.51 -15.48
N GLY A 31 18.84 21.78 -15.52
CA GLY A 31 17.44 22.14 -15.76
C GLY A 31 16.55 22.19 -14.51
N LYS A 32 16.91 21.55 -13.40
CA LYS A 32 16.05 21.51 -12.18
C LYS A 32 16.21 22.70 -11.23
N ASN A 33 17.34 23.41 -11.26
CA ASN A 33 17.57 24.63 -10.47
C ASN A 33 17.46 25.91 -11.32
N ARG A 34 16.43 26.01 -12.17
CA ARG A 34 16.16 27.22 -12.94
C ARG A 34 14.89 27.89 -12.44
N GLN A 35 15.06 29.00 -11.73
CA GLN A 35 13.96 29.88 -11.39
C GLN A 35 13.54 30.68 -12.65
N GLU A 36 12.26 30.58 -13.00
CA GLU A 36 11.67 31.38 -14.07
C GLU A 36 11.84 32.88 -13.77
N GLY A 37 12.23 33.65 -14.78
CA GLY A 37 12.54 35.07 -14.62
C GLY A 37 13.96 35.43 -14.15
N SER A 38 14.79 34.47 -13.74
CA SER A 38 16.21 34.72 -13.41
C SER A 38 17.02 35.26 -14.61
N ARG A 39 18.09 36.02 -14.33
CA ARG A 39 18.98 36.58 -15.37
C ARG A 39 19.50 35.50 -16.33
N ARG A 40 19.79 34.30 -15.80
CA ARG A 40 20.31 33.16 -16.58
C ARG A 40 19.24 32.49 -17.46
N SER A 41 17.96 32.47 -17.05
CA SER A 41 16.87 31.98 -17.91
C SER A 41 16.55 32.97 -19.03
N LYS A 42 16.53 34.27 -18.73
CA LYS A 42 16.35 35.35 -19.73
C LYS A 42 17.46 35.36 -20.79
N GLN A 43 18.71 35.15 -20.40
CA GLN A 43 19.83 35.03 -21.35
C GLN A 43 19.75 33.78 -22.22
N ALA A 44 19.35 32.65 -21.66
CA ALA A 44 19.17 31.41 -22.43
C ALA A 44 18.02 31.52 -23.44
N ALA A 45 16.89 32.13 -23.06
CA ALA A 45 15.77 32.39 -23.95
C ALA A 45 16.16 33.32 -25.12
N ARG A 46 16.92 34.40 -24.83
CA ARG A 46 17.47 35.29 -25.88
C ARG A 46 18.44 34.56 -26.82
N LYS A 47 19.26 33.65 -26.30
CA LYS A 47 20.18 32.85 -27.12
C LYS A 47 19.43 31.85 -28.00
N ALA A 48 18.38 31.21 -27.48
CA ALA A 48 17.52 30.31 -28.24
C ALA A 48 16.74 31.05 -29.35
N GLN A 49 16.22 32.24 -29.05
CA GLN A 49 15.55 33.09 -30.06
C GLN A 49 16.51 33.52 -31.18
N ARG A 50 17.76 33.86 -30.84
CA ARG A 50 18.79 34.20 -31.85
C ARG A 50 19.17 33.00 -32.71
N ALA A 51 19.31 31.81 -32.12
CA ALA A 51 19.59 30.59 -32.87
C ALA A 51 18.42 30.23 -33.81
N ALA A 52 17.18 30.36 -33.33
CA ALA A 52 15.98 30.12 -34.14
C ALA A 52 15.85 31.11 -35.32
N ALA A 53 16.19 32.38 -35.11
CA ALA A 53 16.20 33.40 -36.16
C ALA A 53 17.29 33.15 -37.22
N GLN A 54 18.45 32.61 -36.82
CA GLN A 54 19.51 32.20 -37.74
C GLN A 54 19.08 31.02 -38.62
N THR A 55 18.47 29.98 -38.04
CA THR A 55 17.92 28.84 -38.81
C THR A 55 16.75 29.24 -39.72
N ALA A 56 15.94 30.24 -39.35
CA ALA A 56 14.87 30.74 -40.21
C ALA A 56 15.41 31.54 -41.41
N SER A 57 16.51 32.26 -41.24
CA SER A 57 17.18 32.98 -42.33
C SER A 57 17.88 32.04 -43.31
N GLU A 58 18.40 30.90 -42.86
CA GLU A 58 19.00 29.88 -43.73
C GLU A 58 17.94 29.15 -44.59
N ASN A 59 16.74 28.93 -44.05
CA ASN A 59 15.64 28.29 -44.79
C ASN A 59 14.92 29.22 -45.79
N ALA A 60 14.99 30.54 -45.61
CA ALA A 60 14.41 31.51 -46.54
C ALA A 60 15.25 31.74 -47.82
N GLY A 61 16.52 31.30 -47.84
CA GLY A 61 17.42 31.42 -48.99
C GLY A 61 17.25 30.32 -50.07
N LEU A 62 16.42 29.30 -49.82
CA LEU A 62 16.30 28.13 -50.70
C LEU A 62 14.93 27.99 -51.40
N GLN A 63 14.05 29.00 -51.31
CA GLN A 63 12.75 29.02 -52.00
C GLN A 63 12.47 30.37 -52.64
N SER A 64 13.17 30.69 -53.73
CA SER A 64 12.74 31.73 -54.68
C SER A 64 13.41 31.54 -56.06
N LEU A 65 12.83 30.66 -56.87
CA LEU A 65 12.97 30.69 -58.34
C LEU A 65 11.60 30.31 -58.94
N HIS A 66 11.15 31.16 -59.87
CA HIS A 66 9.96 31.10 -60.75
C HIS A 66 8.70 31.91 -60.39
N HIS A 67 8.64 33.10 -61.02
CA HIS A 67 7.54 33.78 -61.75
C HIS A 67 6.19 34.06 -61.05
N SER A 68 5.44 35.13 -61.32
CA SER A 68 5.57 36.40 -62.06
C SER A 68 4.22 37.13 -61.87
N GLY A 69 4.20 38.47 -61.73
CA GLY A 69 2.97 39.26 -61.92
C GLY A 69 2.81 40.46 -60.97
N SER A 70 3.20 41.64 -61.44
CA SER A 70 2.72 42.97 -60.96
C SER A 70 1.52 43.40 -61.84
N PRO A 71 0.75 44.50 -61.59
CA PRO A 71 1.00 45.69 -60.75
C PRO A 71 -0.24 46.11 -59.88
N ILE A 72 -0.30 47.14 -59.02
CA ILE A 72 -0.25 48.61 -59.22
C ILE A 72 -0.28 49.32 -57.82
N LYS A 73 0.42 50.47 -57.71
CA LYS A 73 0.50 51.48 -56.60
C LYS A 73 -0.75 52.41 -56.56
N PRO A 74 -1.13 53.12 -55.46
CA PRO A 74 -0.37 54.29 -54.96
C PRO A 74 -0.47 54.68 -53.45
N TRP A 75 0.68 55.03 -52.85
CA TRP A 75 1.13 56.34 -52.31
C TRP A 75 0.19 57.36 -51.56
N PRO A 76 0.75 58.31 -50.75
CA PRO A 76 0.72 58.28 -49.26
C PRO A 76 0.27 59.62 -48.62
N CYS A 77 0.38 59.78 -47.29
CA CYS A 77 0.66 61.09 -46.67
C CYS A 77 1.18 61.02 -45.21
N THR A 78 1.95 62.05 -44.87
CA THR A 78 2.92 62.27 -43.77
C THR A 78 2.37 62.99 -42.53
N ALA A 79 3.20 63.06 -41.46
CA ALA A 79 3.40 64.14 -40.44
C ALA A 79 3.19 63.64 -38.98
N TYR A 80 3.88 64.05 -37.92
CA TYR A 80 5.09 64.85 -37.65
C TYR A 80 5.49 64.57 -36.17
N ASN A 81 6.72 64.91 -35.78
CA ASN A 81 7.40 64.68 -34.49
C ASN A 81 6.87 65.50 -33.30
N GLU A 82 7.25 65.11 -32.06
CA GLU A 82 8.07 65.99 -31.19
C GLU A 82 8.79 65.25 -30.03
N LYS A 83 9.94 65.83 -29.64
CA LYS A 83 10.99 65.35 -28.72
C LYS A 83 10.80 65.92 -27.30
N GLN A 84 11.44 65.33 -26.29
CA GLN A 84 12.44 66.04 -25.44
C GLN A 84 13.30 65.12 -24.55
N GLN A 85 14.58 65.50 -24.48
CA GLN A 85 15.76 65.11 -23.67
C GLN A 85 15.68 65.71 -22.25
N ALA A 86 16.54 65.55 -21.22
CA ALA A 86 17.76 64.80 -20.87
C ALA A 86 18.05 65.07 -19.36
N GLY A 87 19.04 64.41 -18.74
CA GLY A 87 19.72 64.93 -17.55
C GLY A 87 20.45 63.90 -16.68
N GLU A 88 21.78 63.87 -16.77
CA GLU A 88 22.74 63.13 -15.91
C GLU A 88 23.18 63.97 -14.69
N GLY A 89 23.77 63.34 -13.65
CA GLY A 89 24.61 64.07 -12.67
C GLY A 89 24.92 63.39 -11.32
N SER A 90 26.19 63.01 -11.16
CA SER A 90 27.01 62.44 -10.06
C SER A 90 26.91 62.88 -8.57
N GLN A 91 27.31 61.91 -7.71
CA GLN A 91 28.25 61.92 -6.54
C GLN A 91 27.99 62.66 -5.20
N ALA A 92 27.84 61.83 -4.14
CA ALA A 92 28.61 61.69 -2.86
C ALA A 92 28.80 62.81 -1.80
N LEU A 93 28.77 62.33 -0.52
CA LEU A 93 29.15 62.94 0.79
C LEU A 93 28.20 64.04 1.33
N SER A 94 27.88 64.18 2.62
CA SER A 94 28.19 63.49 3.90
C SER A 94 27.31 64.11 5.01
N THR A 95 26.97 63.32 6.04
CA THR A 95 26.68 63.71 7.45
C THR A 95 25.51 64.66 7.73
N GLU A 96 24.49 64.19 8.46
CA GLU A 96 24.07 64.74 9.76
C GLU A 96 22.95 63.89 10.40
N GLU A 97 23.06 63.73 11.71
CA GLU A 97 22.09 63.13 12.62
C GLU A 97 20.76 63.92 12.62
N VAL A 98 19.65 63.25 12.97
CA VAL A 98 18.69 63.71 14.00
C VAL A 98 17.53 62.70 14.13
N ALA A 99 17.35 62.27 15.38
CA ALA A 99 16.15 61.82 16.09
C ALA A 99 15.28 60.66 15.55
N ARG A 100 15.22 59.65 16.43
CA ARG A 100 14.23 58.58 16.54
C ARG A 100 12.80 59.12 16.50
N ASP A 101 11.92 58.41 15.80
CA ASP A 101 10.53 58.30 16.21
C ASP A 101 10.12 56.82 16.22
N ASP A 102 9.76 56.38 17.42
CA ASP A 102 9.37 55.03 17.79
C ASP A 102 7.87 54.87 17.50
N THR A 103 7.53 54.08 16.49
CA THR A 103 6.19 53.48 16.42
C THR A 103 6.27 52.12 15.74
N SER A 104 7.01 51.20 16.38
CA SER A 104 6.86 49.77 16.09
C SER A 104 5.50 49.32 16.60
N ALA A 105 4.56 49.11 15.68
CA ALA A 105 3.24 48.56 15.95
C ALA A 105 3.38 47.22 16.69
N LEU A 106 2.99 47.20 17.97
CA LEU A 106 2.76 45.99 18.75
C LEU A 106 1.64 45.17 18.09
N MET A 107 2.01 44.22 17.23
CA MET A 107 1.09 43.16 16.84
C MET A 107 0.75 42.34 18.10
N PRO A 108 -0.53 42.17 18.46
CA PRO A 108 -0.89 41.31 19.58
C PRO A 108 -0.42 39.87 19.28
N PRO A 109 0.10 39.14 20.29
CA PRO A 109 0.55 37.77 20.09
C PRO A 109 -0.63 36.95 19.56
N VAL A 110 -0.41 36.29 18.41
CA VAL A 110 -1.39 35.37 17.81
C VAL A 110 -1.72 34.33 18.88
N PRO A 111 -3.00 34.18 19.29
CA PRO A 111 -3.38 33.16 20.25
C PRO A 111 -2.90 31.80 19.75
N HIS A 112 -2.08 31.13 20.54
CA HIS A 112 -1.73 29.75 20.22
C HIS A 112 -3.03 28.94 20.18
N PRO A 113 -3.28 28.17 19.11
CA PRO A 113 -4.43 27.28 19.09
C PRO A 113 -4.37 26.40 20.34
N PRO A 114 -5.52 26.12 20.99
CA PRO A 114 -5.55 25.26 22.16
C PRO A 114 -4.80 23.96 21.86
N PRO A 115 -4.07 23.41 22.83
CA PRO A 115 -3.39 22.13 22.64
C PRO A 115 -4.40 21.13 22.10
N SER A 116 -4.07 20.47 20.99
CA SER A 116 -4.90 19.36 20.50
C SER A 116 -5.08 18.35 21.63
N ASP A 117 -6.24 17.70 21.75
CA ASP A 117 -6.49 16.65 22.74
C ASP A 117 -5.38 15.56 22.76
N MET A 118 -4.65 15.41 21.65
CA MET A 118 -3.50 14.51 21.49
C MET A 118 -2.23 14.95 22.22
N SER A 119 -2.11 16.22 22.61
CA SER A 119 -1.00 16.71 23.45
C SER A 119 -1.00 16.08 24.85
N LEU A 120 -2.15 15.57 25.29
CA LEU A 120 -2.32 14.86 26.56
C LEU A 120 -1.86 13.39 26.46
N ILE A 121 -1.68 12.85 25.25
CA ILE A 121 -1.31 11.45 25.02
C ILE A 121 0.19 11.36 24.74
N ARG A 122 0.91 10.64 25.60
CA ARG A 122 2.35 10.36 25.40
C ARG A 122 2.51 9.08 24.58
N PHE A 123 2.86 9.24 23.30
CA PHE A 123 3.17 8.14 22.39
C PHE A 123 4.57 7.55 22.62
N ALA A 124 4.82 6.36 22.05
CA ALA A 124 6.11 5.68 22.16
C ALA A 124 7.28 6.49 21.56
N GLU A 125 6.98 7.37 20.60
CA GLU A 125 7.88 8.34 20.00
C GLU A 125 7.13 9.65 19.75
N GLU A 126 7.82 10.78 19.84
CA GLU A 126 7.20 12.08 19.55
C GLU A 126 6.78 12.16 18.08
N LEU A 127 5.52 12.53 17.84
CA LEU A 127 4.92 12.53 16.51
C LEU A 127 4.69 13.96 16.02
N GLU A 128 5.08 14.22 14.78
CA GLU A 128 4.68 15.44 14.07
C GLU A 128 3.16 15.44 13.79
N ARG A 129 2.56 16.64 13.65
CA ARG A 129 1.12 16.80 13.41
C ARG A 129 0.55 15.93 12.29
N PRO A 130 1.21 15.76 11.12
CA PRO A 130 0.69 14.89 10.06
C PRO A 130 0.56 13.42 10.50
N SER A 131 1.47 12.93 11.35
CA SER A 131 1.43 11.56 11.88
C SER A 131 0.32 11.40 12.92
N GLN A 132 0.06 12.43 13.72
CA GLN A 132 -1.06 12.42 14.69
C GLN A 132 -2.42 12.33 13.99
N GLU A 133 -2.60 13.03 12.87
CA GLU A 133 -3.82 12.97 12.05
C GLU A 133 -4.05 11.57 11.45
N ILE A 134 -2.97 10.89 11.00
CA ILE A 134 -3.05 9.49 10.54
C ILE A 134 -3.51 8.56 11.67
N LEU A 135 -3.03 8.80 12.89
CA LEU A 135 -3.41 8.01 14.06
C LEU A 135 -4.88 8.24 14.43
N PHE A 136 -5.37 9.48 14.37
CA PHE A 136 -6.79 9.78 14.57
C PHE A 136 -7.68 9.02 13.59
N ARG A 137 -7.28 8.97 12.32
CA ARG A 137 -7.97 8.16 11.30
C ARG A 137 -7.94 6.68 11.62
N LEU A 138 -6.81 6.16 12.13
CA LEU A 138 -6.71 4.75 12.52
C LEU A 138 -7.69 4.42 13.65
N VAL A 139 -7.76 5.26 14.69
CA VAL A 139 -8.69 5.08 15.82
C VAL A 139 -10.13 5.08 15.34
N ASN A 140 -10.51 6.05 14.50
CA ASN A 140 -11.86 6.11 13.92
C ASN A 140 -12.15 4.95 12.96
N PHE A 141 -11.18 4.53 12.15
CA PHE A 141 -11.31 3.38 11.26
C PHE A 141 -11.44 2.07 12.05
N SER A 142 -10.76 1.96 13.19
CA SER A 142 -10.87 0.81 14.10
C SER A 142 -12.25 0.73 14.77
N ALA A 143 -12.92 1.85 15.02
CA ALA A 143 -14.30 1.87 15.48
C ALA A 143 -15.30 1.37 14.41
N LEU A 144 -14.92 1.44 13.12
CA LEU A 144 -15.73 0.95 11.99
C LEU A 144 -15.51 -0.56 11.68
N LYS A 145 -14.67 -1.27 12.45
CA LYS A 145 -14.33 -2.70 12.27
C LYS A 145 -15.52 -3.63 12.08
N GLY A 146 -16.67 -3.31 12.68
CA GLY A 146 -17.91 -4.10 12.55
C GLY A 146 -18.40 -4.27 11.11
N THR A 147 -17.95 -3.43 10.18
CA THR A 147 -18.29 -3.52 8.74
C THR A 147 -17.27 -4.31 7.90
N PHE A 148 -16.07 -4.56 8.42
CA PHE A 148 -14.95 -5.12 7.66
C PHE A 148 -14.61 -6.58 7.99
N TYR A 149 -15.04 -7.08 9.15
CA TYR A 149 -14.89 -8.48 9.55
C TYR A 149 -16.26 -9.05 9.96
N PRO A 150 -17.19 -9.25 8.99
CA PRO A 150 -18.56 -9.70 9.28
C PRO A 150 -18.59 -11.04 10.03
N ILE A 151 -17.54 -11.85 9.89
CA ILE A 151 -17.40 -13.13 10.57
C ILE A 151 -17.34 -13.04 12.10
N GLU A 152 -16.88 -11.91 12.65
CA GLU A 152 -16.83 -11.69 14.10
C GLU A 152 -18.24 -11.59 14.72
N HIS A 153 -19.29 -11.41 13.90
CA HIS A 153 -20.69 -11.41 14.34
C HIS A 153 -21.34 -12.79 14.31
N CYS A 154 -20.73 -13.77 13.63
CA CYS A 154 -21.32 -15.10 13.46
C CYS A 154 -20.50 -16.22 14.13
N VAL A 155 -19.26 -15.92 14.55
CA VAL A 155 -18.32 -16.89 15.11
C VAL A 155 -17.77 -16.36 16.43
N ASP A 156 -17.83 -17.19 17.48
CA ASP A 156 -17.17 -16.92 18.75
C ASP A 156 -15.68 -17.21 18.60
N LEU A 157 -14.96 -16.23 18.10
CA LEU A 157 -13.51 -16.18 18.16
C LEU A 157 -13.18 -15.47 19.47
N PRO A 158 -12.79 -16.20 20.54
CA PRO A 158 -12.49 -15.58 21.82
C PRO A 158 -11.56 -14.41 21.56
N ARG A 159 -12.03 -13.22 21.91
CA ARG A 159 -11.16 -12.06 21.95
C ARG A 159 -10.04 -12.49 22.90
N SER A 160 -8.79 -12.60 22.44
CA SER A 160 -7.70 -12.62 23.41
C SER A 160 -7.96 -11.39 24.24
N THR A 161 -8.19 -11.56 25.54
CA THR A 161 -8.90 -10.63 26.44
C THR A 161 -8.33 -9.21 26.43
N ASN A 162 -7.18 -9.04 25.79
CA ASN A 162 -6.40 -7.84 25.73
C ASN A 162 -6.06 -7.37 24.29
N SER A 163 -6.50 -7.96 23.17
CA SER A 163 -5.90 -7.63 21.83
C SER A 163 -6.07 -6.16 21.39
N GLU A 164 -7.24 -5.55 21.59
CA GLU A 164 -7.47 -4.16 21.19
C GLU A 164 -6.93 -3.16 22.22
N ALA A 165 -7.13 -3.43 23.52
CA ALA A 165 -6.52 -2.67 24.61
C ALA A 165 -4.98 -2.72 24.55
N LEU A 166 -4.40 -3.86 24.19
CA LEU A 166 -2.96 -4.04 23.96
C LEU A 166 -2.50 -3.27 22.73
N SER A 167 -3.28 -3.23 21.65
CA SER A 167 -2.91 -2.44 20.47
C SER A 167 -2.80 -0.94 20.78
N PHE A 168 -3.70 -0.41 21.61
CA PHE A 168 -3.56 0.96 22.13
C PHE A 168 -2.36 1.09 23.06
N SER A 169 -2.14 0.15 23.98
CA SER A 169 -0.95 0.17 24.86
C SER A 169 0.37 0.13 24.07
N TRP A 170 0.43 -0.63 22.98
CA TRP A 170 1.60 -0.74 22.11
C TRP A 170 1.82 0.52 21.28
N ILE A 171 0.77 1.22 20.85
CA ILE A 171 0.91 2.56 20.24
C ILE A 171 1.59 3.54 21.21
N LEU A 172 1.34 3.40 22.52
CA LEU A 172 1.92 4.27 23.54
C LEU A 172 3.32 3.83 24.00
N GLN A 173 3.66 2.54 23.91
CA GLN A 173 4.85 1.97 24.54
C GLN A 173 5.87 1.38 23.54
N ASP A 174 5.44 0.91 22.38
CA ASP A 174 6.29 0.21 21.39
C ASP A 174 6.44 1.04 20.10
N LYS A 175 7.66 1.51 19.85
CA LYS A 175 7.99 2.34 18.69
C LYS A 175 7.79 1.62 17.36
N ILE A 176 8.07 0.31 17.32
CA ILE A 176 7.93 -0.51 16.11
C ILE A 176 6.46 -0.60 15.76
N PHE A 177 5.63 -0.92 16.75
CA PHE A 177 4.18 -1.02 16.58
C PHE A 177 3.57 0.32 16.20
N LEU A 178 3.95 1.41 16.86
CA LEU A 178 3.48 2.75 16.55
C LEU A 178 3.73 3.10 15.07
N HIS A 179 4.96 2.94 14.59
CA HIS A 179 5.27 3.23 13.19
C HIS A 179 4.61 2.27 12.22
N SER A 180 4.45 0.99 12.58
CA SER A 180 3.70 0.01 11.77
C SER A 180 2.22 0.38 11.65
N ALA A 181 1.62 0.88 12.73
CA ALA A 181 0.22 1.32 12.77
C ALA A 181 0.00 2.57 11.89
N LEU A 182 0.90 3.54 11.97
CA LEU A 182 0.89 4.75 11.12
C LEU A 182 1.11 4.41 9.64
N PHE A 183 2.05 3.50 9.36
CA PHE A 183 2.27 2.94 8.03
C PHE A 183 0.99 2.31 7.48
N HIS A 184 0.40 1.37 8.23
CA HIS A 184 -0.80 0.65 7.84
C HIS A 184 -1.97 1.60 7.55
N SER A 185 -2.27 2.52 8.47
CA SER A 185 -3.36 3.48 8.32
C SER A 185 -3.22 4.32 7.05
N SER A 186 -2.02 4.87 6.83
CA SER A 186 -1.73 5.67 5.63
C SER A 186 -1.84 4.85 4.36
N ALA A 187 -1.27 3.65 4.37
CA ALA A 187 -1.22 2.77 3.20
C ALA A 187 -2.60 2.26 2.78
N VAL A 188 -3.46 1.87 3.74
CA VAL A 188 -4.84 1.46 3.47
C VAL A 188 -5.65 2.64 2.92
N HIS A 189 -5.50 3.82 3.53
CA HIS A 189 -6.19 5.03 3.07
C HIS A 189 -5.83 5.38 1.62
N GLU A 190 -4.54 5.35 1.29
CA GLU A 190 -4.05 5.59 -0.06
C GLU A 190 -4.52 4.51 -1.05
N HIS A 191 -4.48 3.23 -0.65
CA HIS A 191 -4.96 2.11 -1.47
C HIS A 191 -6.44 2.21 -1.81
N VAL A 192 -7.30 2.51 -0.82
CA VAL A 192 -8.75 2.72 -1.03
C VAL A 192 -8.99 3.87 -2.01
N GLN A 193 -8.16 4.91 -1.98
CA GLN A 193 -8.19 6.02 -2.93
C GLN A 193 -7.49 5.72 -4.25
N ARG A 194 -6.96 4.51 -4.45
CA ARG A 194 -6.16 4.08 -5.61
C ARG A 194 -4.96 4.99 -5.87
N ARG A 195 -4.32 5.46 -4.80
CA ARG A 195 -3.12 6.29 -4.83
C ARG A 195 -1.88 5.44 -4.53
N GLN A 196 -0.76 5.87 -5.11
CA GLN A 196 0.54 5.29 -4.78
C GLN A 196 0.99 5.73 -3.38
N PRO A 197 1.82 4.92 -2.68
CA PRO A 197 2.28 5.24 -1.34
C PRO A 197 3.01 6.58 -1.25
N GLY A 198 2.48 7.51 -0.45
CA GLY A 198 3.02 8.84 -0.26
C GLY A 198 4.28 8.88 0.60
N ARG A 199 4.84 10.09 0.77
CA ARG A 199 6.07 10.30 1.56
C ARG A 199 5.92 9.81 3.00
N MET A 200 4.76 10.02 3.62
CA MET A 200 4.53 9.60 5.01
C MET A 200 4.44 8.09 5.15
N THR A 201 3.71 7.42 4.25
CA THR A 201 3.63 5.96 4.20
C THR A 201 5.02 5.35 4.06
N GLN A 202 5.84 5.88 3.14
CA GLN A 202 7.22 5.41 2.96
C GLN A 202 8.11 5.70 4.17
N PHE A 203 7.95 6.86 4.82
CA PHE A 203 8.68 7.21 6.03
C PHE A 203 8.40 6.20 7.15
N HIS A 204 7.12 5.95 7.46
CA HIS A 204 6.74 5.01 8.50
C HIS A 204 7.09 3.56 8.14
N LEU A 205 7.01 3.16 6.87
CA LEU A 205 7.48 1.85 6.42
C LEU A 205 8.97 1.66 6.68
N ARG A 206 9.82 2.61 6.26
CA ARG A 206 11.28 2.54 6.47
C ARG A 206 11.63 2.52 7.94
N ARG A 207 10.94 3.34 8.75
CA ARG A 207 11.13 3.38 10.20
C ARG A 207 10.73 2.06 10.85
N THR A 208 9.61 1.46 10.44
CA THR A 208 9.14 0.15 10.90
C THR A 208 10.17 -0.93 10.59
N ILE A 209 10.63 -1.04 9.33
CA ILE A 209 11.63 -2.05 8.92
C ILE A 209 12.95 -1.88 9.69
N LYS A 210 13.42 -0.63 9.85
CA LYS A 210 14.66 -0.35 10.58
C LYS A 210 14.57 -0.84 12.03
N LEU A 211 13.54 -0.40 12.77
CA LEU A 211 13.37 -0.75 14.17
C LEU A 211 13.08 -2.26 14.34
N LEU A 212 12.34 -2.85 13.41
CA LEU A 212 12.09 -4.29 13.40
C LEU A 212 13.38 -5.10 13.25
N ASN A 213 14.28 -4.72 12.34
CA ASN A 213 15.56 -5.40 12.17
C ASN A 213 16.45 -5.28 13.42
N GLU A 214 16.47 -4.11 14.06
CA GLU A 214 17.17 -3.90 15.33
C GLU A 214 16.61 -4.81 16.44
N ALA A 215 15.28 -4.93 16.52
CA ALA A 215 14.63 -5.77 17.52
C ALA A 215 14.80 -7.27 17.25
N LEU A 216 14.73 -7.71 15.99
CA LEU A 216 14.95 -9.11 15.61
C LEU A 216 16.39 -9.58 15.83
N SER A 217 17.34 -8.64 15.91
CA SER A 217 18.74 -8.93 16.24
C SER A 217 18.94 -9.31 17.72
N GLN A 218 17.94 -9.05 18.58
CA GLN A 218 17.99 -9.40 19.99
C GLN A 218 17.57 -10.86 20.23
N PRO A 219 18.17 -11.56 21.22
CA PRO A 219 17.72 -12.88 21.62
C PRO A 219 16.27 -12.83 22.11
N ASP A 220 15.55 -13.93 21.93
CA ASP A 220 14.15 -14.07 22.34
C ASP A 220 13.15 -13.03 21.78
N SER A 221 13.55 -12.27 20.74
CA SER A 221 12.68 -11.30 20.05
C SER A 221 11.35 -11.90 19.56
N HIS A 222 11.36 -13.19 19.21
CA HIS A 222 10.16 -13.95 18.85
C HIS A 222 9.09 -13.98 19.95
N ARG A 223 9.40 -13.68 21.22
CA ARG A 223 8.42 -13.61 22.33
C ARG A 223 7.66 -12.29 22.37
N ASN A 224 8.13 -11.24 21.69
CA ASN A 224 7.43 -9.96 21.65
C ASN A 224 6.20 -10.05 20.72
N GLU A 225 5.00 -9.92 21.28
CA GLU A 225 3.74 -9.92 20.54
C GLU A 225 3.64 -8.77 19.52
N ALA A 226 4.16 -7.59 19.84
CA ALA A 226 4.16 -6.45 18.93
C ALA A 226 4.94 -6.75 17.65
N ILE A 227 6.09 -7.43 17.75
CA ILE A 227 6.90 -7.85 16.59
C ILE A 227 6.09 -8.78 15.67
N PHE A 228 5.35 -9.73 16.24
CA PHE A 228 4.49 -10.62 15.46
C PHE A 228 3.46 -9.82 14.65
N HIS A 229 2.75 -8.90 15.32
CA HIS A 229 1.73 -8.08 14.69
C HIS A 229 2.29 -7.10 13.65
N VAL A 230 3.48 -6.57 13.87
CA VAL A 230 4.19 -5.74 12.88
C VAL A 230 4.48 -6.54 11.62
N ILE A 231 5.04 -7.74 11.74
CA ILE A 231 5.34 -8.58 10.57
C ILE A 231 4.06 -8.99 9.84
N LEU A 232 3.00 -9.33 10.59
CA LEU A 232 1.68 -9.61 10.02
C LEU A 232 1.15 -8.41 9.22
N THR A 233 1.31 -7.19 9.75
CA THR A 233 0.90 -5.96 9.08
C THR A 233 1.69 -5.72 7.79
N LEU A 234 3.01 -5.92 7.81
CA LEU A 234 3.86 -5.82 6.62
C LEU A 234 3.45 -6.84 5.55
N ALA A 235 3.18 -8.07 5.95
CA ALA A 235 2.76 -9.13 5.03
C ALA A 235 1.39 -8.82 4.39
N LEU A 236 0.43 -8.34 5.19
CA LEU A 236 -0.88 -7.91 4.70
C LEU A 236 -0.76 -6.78 3.69
N MET A 237 0.06 -5.77 3.97
CA MET A 237 0.23 -4.63 3.07
C MET A 237 0.95 -5.00 1.77
N ALA A 238 1.97 -5.86 1.84
CA ALA A 238 2.62 -6.39 0.64
C ALA A 238 1.63 -7.16 -0.24
N GLY A 239 0.81 -8.02 0.37
CA GLY A 239 -0.23 -8.78 -0.34
C GLY A 239 -1.30 -7.87 -0.94
N LEU A 240 -1.71 -6.83 -0.22
CA LEU A 240 -2.69 -5.85 -0.69
C LEU A 240 -2.19 -5.09 -1.93
N TRP A 241 -0.89 -4.80 -2.00
CA TRP A 241 -0.26 -4.17 -3.16
C TRP A 241 0.11 -5.14 -4.29
N GLY A 242 -0.17 -6.44 -4.13
CA GLY A 242 0.17 -7.47 -5.11
C GLY A 242 1.66 -7.83 -5.15
N ASP A 243 2.46 -7.38 -4.17
CA ASP A 243 3.85 -7.81 -4.02
C ASP A 243 3.90 -9.16 -3.29
N PHE A 244 3.58 -10.21 -4.03
CA PHE A 244 3.56 -11.57 -3.50
C PHE A 244 4.97 -12.10 -3.16
N SER A 245 6.02 -11.50 -3.72
CA SER A 245 7.41 -11.85 -3.40
C SER A 245 7.77 -11.40 -1.97
N THR A 246 7.47 -10.15 -1.63
CA THR A 246 7.65 -9.62 -0.28
C THR A 246 6.68 -10.26 0.71
N THR A 247 5.45 -10.56 0.27
CA THR A 247 4.48 -11.30 1.09
C THR A 247 5.01 -12.66 1.51
N ALA A 248 5.62 -13.42 0.59
CA ALA A 248 6.24 -14.72 0.87
C ALA A 248 7.35 -14.61 1.93
N VAL A 249 8.20 -13.57 1.83
CA VAL A 249 9.28 -13.33 2.81
C VAL A 249 8.70 -13.11 4.21
N HIS A 250 7.68 -12.27 4.35
CA HIS A 250 7.05 -12.04 5.65
C HIS A 250 6.28 -13.25 6.18
N LEU A 251 5.59 -14.00 5.30
CA LEU A 251 4.93 -15.26 5.67
C LEU A 251 5.92 -16.32 6.18
N SER A 252 7.09 -16.43 5.55
CA SER A 252 8.18 -17.29 6.02
C SER A 252 8.65 -16.89 7.42
N GLY A 253 8.85 -15.58 7.65
CA GLY A 253 9.19 -15.04 8.97
C GLY A 253 8.12 -15.34 10.04
N LEU A 254 6.83 -15.14 9.72
CA LEU A 254 5.72 -15.47 10.61
C LEU A 254 5.68 -16.95 10.94
N ARG A 255 5.86 -17.83 9.95
CA ARG A 255 5.95 -19.28 10.14
C ARG A 255 7.09 -19.66 11.08
N GLN A 256 8.25 -19.01 10.96
CA GLN A 256 9.36 -19.24 11.88
C GLN A 256 9.03 -18.78 13.30
N ILE A 257 8.38 -17.63 13.50
CA ILE A 257 7.97 -17.17 14.84
C ILE A 257 6.93 -18.13 15.43
N VAL A 258 5.93 -18.56 14.65
CA VAL A 258 4.94 -19.56 15.08
C VAL A 258 5.63 -20.84 15.53
N ARG A 259 6.62 -21.33 14.77
CA ARG A 259 7.41 -22.51 15.15
C ARG A 259 8.11 -22.31 16.50
N LEU A 260 8.75 -21.16 16.71
CA LEU A 260 9.44 -20.83 17.96
C LEU A 260 8.47 -20.69 19.15
N ARG A 261 7.21 -20.31 18.91
CA ARG A 261 6.16 -20.19 19.94
C ARG A 261 5.43 -21.50 20.26
N GLY A 262 5.82 -22.63 19.67
CA GLY A 262 5.18 -23.93 19.91
C GLY A 262 4.29 -24.43 18.77
N GLY A 263 4.41 -23.84 17.58
CA GLY A 263 3.80 -24.34 16.34
C GLY A 263 2.27 -24.29 16.36
N LEU A 264 1.64 -25.35 15.87
CA LEU A 264 0.18 -25.42 15.75
C LEU A 264 -0.53 -25.33 17.11
N LYS A 265 0.11 -25.78 18.20
CA LYS A 265 -0.43 -25.64 19.56
C LYS A 265 -0.63 -24.17 19.93
N TYR A 266 0.31 -23.31 19.56
CA TYR A 266 0.20 -21.86 19.75
C TYR A 266 -0.92 -21.25 18.90
N LEU A 267 -1.08 -21.69 17.65
CA LEU A 267 -2.16 -21.18 16.80
C LEU A 267 -3.55 -21.58 17.32
N ARG A 268 -3.70 -22.82 17.80
CA ARG A 268 -4.96 -23.30 18.41
C ARG A 268 -5.36 -22.51 19.65
N SER A 269 -4.40 -22.05 20.45
CA SER A 269 -4.68 -21.17 21.59
C SER A 269 -4.92 -19.70 21.21
N HIS A 270 -4.75 -19.34 19.93
CA HIS A 270 -4.95 -17.98 19.40
C HIS A 270 -5.78 -18.01 18.11
N PRO A 271 -7.05 -18.45 18.14
CA PRO A 271 -7.84 -18.75 16.93
C PRO A 271 -8.05 -17.53 16.02
N LYS A 272 -8.19 -16.31 16.58
CA LYS A 272 -8.28 -15.07 15.79
C LYS A 272 -6.98 -14.76 15.03
N LEU A 273 -5.83 -15.10 15.61
CA LEU A 273 -4.54 -14.94 14.95
C LEU A 273 -4.36 -15.99 13.86
N HIS A 274 -4.71 -17.24 14.16
CA HIS A 274 -4.68 -18.35 13.22
C HIS A 274 -5.48 -18.02 11.96
N PHE A 275 -6.71 -17.55 12.14
CA PHE A 275 -7.56 -17.08 11.06
C PHE A 275 -6.86 -16.06 10.16
N LYS A 276 -6.26 -15.01 10.73
CA LYS A 276 -5.59 -13.96 9.96
C LYS A 276 -4.42 -14.50 9.14
N LEU A 277 -3.66 -15.45 9.70
CA LEU A 277 -2.55 -16.10 8.98
C LEU A 277 -3.05 -16.96 7.84
N ASP A 278 -4.09 -17.76 8.05
CA ASP A 278 -4.67 -18.62 7.01
C ASP A 278 -5.28 -17.79 5.88
N ARG A 279 -5.94 -16.68 6.21
CA ARG A 279 -6.48 -15.73 5.21
C ARG A 279 -5.39 -15.11 4.36
N LEU A 280 -4.30 -14.67 4.99
CA LEU A 280 -3.16 -14.12 4.28
C LEU A 280 -2.46 -15.19 3.41
N ALA A 281 -2.27 -16.39 3.93
CA ALA A 281 -1.67 -17.51 3.20
C ALA A 281 -2.54 -17.91 2.01
N LEU A 282 -3.86 -17.98 2.17
CA LEU A 282 -4.80 -18.24 1.09
C LEU A 282 -4.72 -17.15 0.01
N SER A 283 -4.71 -15.87 0.40
CA SER A 283 -4.58 -14.77 -0.55
C SER A 283 -3.30 -14.87 -1.36
N TRP A 284 -2.19 -15.27 -0.74
CA TRP A 284 -0.93 -15.51 -1.42
C TRP A 284 -0.99 -16.72 -2.36
N SER A 285 -1.56 -17.85 -1.91
CA SER A 285 -1.73 -19.04 -2.73
C SER A 285 -2.59 -18.77 -3.96
N LEU A 286 -3.69 -18.01 -3.82
CA LEU A 286 -4.53 -17.62 -4.95
C LEU A 286 -3.80 -16.67 -5.93
N GLY A 287 -2.98 -15.76 -5.41
CA GLY A 287 -2.23 -14.81 -6.24
C GLY A 287 -1.04 -15.41 -6.99
N THR A 288 -0.50 -16.54 -6.51
CA THR A 288 0.74 -17.15 -7.03
C THR A 288 0.56 -18.56 -7.58
N GLY A 289 -0.54 -19.25 -7.25
CA GLY A 289 -0.70 -20.69 -7.47
C GLY A 289 0.19 -21.55 -6.56
N GLY A 290 0.79 -20.98 -5.50
CA GLY A 290 1.66 -21.69 -4.58
C GLY A 290 0.92 -22.49 -3.49
N ALA A 291 1.58 -23.50 -2.94
CA ALA A 291 1.02 -24.35 -1.88
C ALA A 291 0.76 -23.60 -0.56
N PRO A 292 -0.18 -24.06 0.29
CA PRO A 292 -0.49 -23.40 1.56
C PRO A 292 0.72 -23.33 2.51
N TYR A 293 0.95 -22.17 3.15
CA TYR A 293 2.16 -21.92 3.95
C TYR A 293 2.22 -22.66 5.29
N PHE A 294 1.09 -22.82 5.97
CA PHE A 294 1.02 -23.32 7.35
C PHE A 294 0.59 -24.79 7.46
N PHE A 295 0.08 -25.38 6.38
CA PHE A 295 -0.26 -26.79 6.32
C PHE A 295 0.94 -27.62 5.84
N THR A 296 1.28 -28.70 6.56
CA THR A 296 2.42 -29.58 6.24
C THR A 296 2.11 -31.07 6.34
N GLY A 297 0.84 -31.44 6.58
CA GLY A 297 0.43 -32.83 6.76
C GLY A 297 -0.06 -33.49 5.45
N PRO A 298 -0.32 -34.81 5.46
CA PRO A 298 -1.07 -35.45 4.39
C PRO A 298 -2.51 -34.92 4.37
N ILE A 299 -3.07 -34.76 3.18
CA ILE A 299 -4.45 -34.31 3.00
C ILE A 299 -5.38 -35.49 3.32
N SER A 300 -6.29 -35.29 4.28
CA SER A 300 -7.43 -36.17 4.46
C SER A 300 -8.56 -35.68 3.56
N TRP A 301 -9.17 -36.58 2.77
CA TRP A 301 -10.36 -36.28 1.96
C TRP A 301 -11.67 -36.65 2.65
N LYS A 302 -11.62 -37.20 3.86
CA LYS A 302 -12.80 -37.44 4.70
C LYS A 302 -13.44 -36.13 5.13
N SER A 303 -14.73 -36.14 5.47
CA SER A 303 -15.38 -34.94 5.95
C SER A 303 -14.73 -34.45 7.24
N CYS A 304 -14.60 -33.14 7.40
CA CYS A 304 -14.17 -32.55 8.68
C CYS A 304 -15.25 -32.62 9.78
N PHE A 305 -16.46 -33.08 9.44
CA PHE A 305 -17.59 -33.19 10.36
C PHE A 305 -17.91 -34.65 10.77
N ASP A 306 -17.33 -35.65 10.09
CA ASP A 306 -17.55 -37.09 10.37
C ASP A 306 -17.17 -37.50 11.81
N ALA A 307 -16.23 -36.79 12.46
CA ALA A 307 -15.83 -37.10 13.83
C ALA A 307 -16.85 -36.63 14.89
N GLN A 308 -17.80 -35.77 14.51
CA GLN A 308 -18.81 -35.19 15.41
C GLN A 308 -20.15 -35.91 15.31
N SER A 309 -20.40 -36.63 14.21
CA SER A 309 -21.54 -37.52 14.08
C SER A 309 -21.24 -38.86 14.76
N GLY A 310 -21.57 -38.98 16.04
CA GLY A 310 -21.67 -40.28 16.72
C GLY A 310 -22.74 -41.22 16.14
N ASN A 311 -23.40 -40.82 15.03
CA ASN A 311 -24.41 -41.58 14.32
C ASN A 311 -23.93 -41.84 12.89
N PRO A 312 -23.76 -43.12 12.49
CA PRO A 312 -23.50 -43.51 11.11
C PRO A 312 -24.82 -43.45 10.33
N THR A 313 -25.36 -42.26 10.16
CA THR A 313 -26.46 -41.99 9.23
C THR A 313 -26.12 -40.72 8.49
N CYS A 314 -25.16 -40.85 7.57
CA CYS A 314 -25.19 -40.05 6.36
C CYS A 314 -26.37 -40.58 5.53
N GLU A 315 -27.60 -40.27 5.97
CA GLU A 315 -28.70 -40.26 5.02
C GLU A 315 -28.33 -39.18 4.02
N ALA A 316 -27.96 -39.63 2.82
CA ALA A 316 -27.75 -38.77 1.68
C ALA A 316 -29.00 -37.89 1.56
N GLY A 317 -28.91 -36.64 2.02
CA GLY A 317 -29.96 -35.66 1.79
C GLY A 317 -30.26 -35.58 0.29
N PRO A 318 -31.43 -35.06 -0.12
CA PRO A 318 -31.96 -35.19 -1.49
C PRO A 318 -31.11 -34.53 -2.60
N PHE A 319 -29.93 -34.01 -2.27
CA PHE A 319 -28.95 -33.43 -3.16
C PHE A 319 -27.67 -34.27 -3.13
N SER A 320 -27.79 -35.58 -3.42
CA SER A 320 -26.66 -36.32 -3.99
C SER A 320 -26.33 -35.63 -5.30
N CYS A 321 -25.29 -34.80 -5.27
CA CYS A 321 -24.96 -33.90 -6.35
C CYS A 321 -24.37 -34.72 -7.50
N ASN A 322 -25.22 -35.20 -8.41
CA ASN A 322 -24.81 -35.72 -9.73
C ASN A 322 -24.14 -34.64 -10.62
N VAL A 323 -23.82 -33.47 -10.05
CA VAL A 323 -23.22 -32.31 -10.73
C VAL A 323 -21.70 -32.29 -10.57
N VAL A 324 -21.15 -32.96 -9.55
CA VAL A 324 -19.70 -32.98 -9.29
C VAL A 324 -19.14 -34.35 -9.65
N SER A 325 -18.22 -34.40 -10.61
CA SER A 325 -17.67 -35.66 -11.10
C SER A 325 -16.54 -36.17 -10.19
N ASP A 326 -15.70 -35.27 -9.70
CA ASP A 326 -14.62 -35.57 -8.76
C ASP A 326 -15.17 -35.75 -7.33
N TRP A 327 -15.11 -36.99 -6.82
CA TRP A 327 -15.59 -37.33 -5.48
C TRP A 327 -14.89 -36.54 -4.36
N ARG A 328 -13.63 -36.13 -4.55
CA ARG A 328 -12.87 -35.33 -3.58
C ARG A 328 -13.44 -33.92 -3.54
N LEU A 329 -13.72 -33.34 -4.71
CA LEU A 329 -14.37 -32.04 -4.79
C LEU A 329 -15.78 -32.09 -4.20
N ALA A 330 -16.54 -33.16 -4.47
CA ALA A 330 -17.87 -33.36 -3.91
C ALA A 330 -17.84 -33.40 -2.37
N ALA A 331 -16.86 -34.08 -1.77
CA ALA A 331 -16.68 -34.11 -0.31
C ALA A 331 -16.40 -32.70 0.26
N VAL A 332 -15.54 -31.93 -0.40
CA VAL A 332 -15.21 -30.56 0.03
C VAL A 332 -16.40 -29.61 -0.12
N TRP A 333 -17.18 -29.77 -1.19
CA TRP A 333 -18.41 -29.02 -1.41
C TRP A 333 -19.44 -29.27 -0.31
N GLN A 334 -19.65 -30.53 0.10
CA GLN A 334 -20.56 -30.86 1.20
C GLN A 334 -20.09 -30.27 2.53
N ASP A 335 -18.79 -30.31 2.82
CA ASP A 335 -18.25 -29.69 4.03
C ASP A 335 -18.42 -28.17 4.03
N LEU A 336 -18.22 -27.51 2.89
CA LEU A 336 -18.47 -26.08 2.77
C LEU A 336 -19.95 -25.73 2.98
N ARG A 337 -20.85 -26.50 2.36
CA ARG A 337 -22.29 -26.33 2.54
C ARG A 337 -22.68 -26.49 4.01
N HIS A 338 -22.22 -27.57 4.64
CA HIS A 338 -22.50 -27.85 6.05
C HIS A 338 -21.97 -26.73 6.96
N LEU A 339 -20.75 -26.23 6.72
CA LEU A 339 -20.21 -25.09 7.48
C LEU A 339 -21.07 -23.83 7.33
N VAL A 340 -21.53 -23.53 6.11
CA VAL A 340 -22.40 -22.38 5.85
C VAL A 340 -23.76 -22.55 6.52
N ASP A 341 -24.35 -23.74 6.46
CA ASP A 341 -25.62 -24.06 7.11
C ASP A 341 -25.49 -23.90 8.64
N LEU A 342 -24.43 -24.43 9.25
CA LEU A 342 -24.13 -24.23 10.67
C LEU A 342 -24.02 -22.74 11.06
N ILE A 343 -23.32 -21.93 10.26
CA ILE A 343 -23.20 -20.49 10.51
C ILE A 343 -24.57 -19.81 10.46
N ASN A 344 -25.39 -20.16 9.47
CA ASN A 344 -26.73 -19.58 9.30
C ASN A 344 -27.68 -19.99 10.42
N ASP A 345 -27.63 -21.24 10.86
CA ASP A 345 -28.44 -21.76 11.97
C ASP A 345 -28.08 -21.04 13.28
N HIS A 346 -26.79 -20.91 13.58
CA HIS A 346 -26.32 -20.17 14.74
C HIS A 346 -26.79 -18.71 14.71
N LEU A 347 -26.68 -18.05 13.54
CA LEU A 347 -27.13 -16.68 13.34
C LEU A 347 -28.65 -16.53 13.53
N ALA A 348 -29.44 -17.46 12.99
CA ALA A 348 -30.90 -17.48 13.15
C ALA A 348 -31.32 -17.65 14.62
N CYS A 349 -30.55 -18.41 15.40
CA CYS A 349 -30.75 -18.58 16.83
C CYS A 349 -30.12 -17.46 17.69
N ASN A 350 -29.57 -16.40 17.08
CA ASN A 350 -28.83 -15.33 17.76
C ASN A 350 -27.72 -15.86 18.69
N SER A 351 -27.01 -16.88 18.21
CA SER A 351 -25.90 -17.54 18.87
C SER A 351 -24.66 -17.48 17.98
N LEU A 352 -23.50 -17.80 18.54
CA LEU A 352 -22.23 -17.77 17.83
C LEU A 352 -21.72 -19.19 17.60
N LEU A 353 -21.23 -19.47 16.39
CA LEU A 353 -20.56 -20.74 16.09
C LEU A 353 -19.22 -20.80 16.84
N ASP A 354 -18.88 -21.96 17.41
CA ASP A 354 -17.58 -22.13 18.08
C ASP A 354 -16.40 -21.80 17.15
N GLY A 355 -15.50 -20.94 17.62
CA GLY A 355 -14.38 -20.47 16.81
C GLY A 355 -13.38 -21.54 16.45
N SER A 356 -13.18 -22.55 17.30
CA SER A 356 -12.25 -23.65 17.01
C SER A 356 -12.79 -24.57 15.92
N LEU A 357 -14.07 -24.94 16.02
CA LEU A 357 -14.80 -25.67 14.98
C LEU A 357 -14.77 -24.93 13.65
N PHE A 358 -15.04 -23.62 13.68
CA PHE A 358 -15.00 -22.79 12.48
C PHE A 358 -13.59 -22.79 11.85
N GLN A 359 -12.53 -22.55 12.64
CA GLN A 359 -11.16 -22.53 12.13
C GLN A 359 -10.73 -23.88 11.54
N ASP A 360 -10.97 -24.97 12.25
CA ASP A 360 -10.56 -26.32 11.80
C ASP A 360 -11.29 -26.72 10.52
N SER A 361 -12.60 -26.43 10.44
CA SER A 361 -13.41 -26.71 9.25
C SER A 361 -12.95 -25.86 8.06
N LEU A 362 -12.80 -24.55 8.27
CA LEU A 362 -12.36 -23.63 7.22
C LEU A 362 -10.97 -23.99 6.70
N GLY A 363 -10.02 -24.25 7.59
CA GLY A 363 -8.65 -24.62 7.24
C GLY A 363 -8.59 -25.93 6.44
N SER A 364 -9.41 -26.93 6.83
CA SER A 364 -9.55 -28.19 6.09
C SER A 364 -10.10 -27.98 4.67
N ILE A 365 -11.18 -27.21 4.54
CA ILE A 365 -11.82 -26.91 3.25
C ILE A 365 -10.84 -26.17 2.33
N GLN A 366 -10.21 -25.08 2.82
CA GLN A 366 -9.27 -24.29 2.02
C GLN A 366 -8.07 -25.11 1.57
N THR A 367 -7.50 -25.90 2.47
CA THR A 367 -6.35 -26.76 2.16
C THR A 367 -6.70 -27.75 1.06
N ARG A 368 -7.84 -28.45 1.16
CA ARG A 368 -8.28 -29.40 0.13
C ARG A 368 -8.54 -28.73 -1.22
N LEU A 369 -9.19 -27.57 -1.24
CA LEU A 369 -9.46 -26.82 -2.48
C LEU A 369 -8.17 -26.36 -3.19
N VAL A 370 -7.16 -25.93 -2.44
CA VAL A 370 -5.87 -25.52 -3.03
C VAL A 370 -5.13 -26.74 -3.59
N HIS A 371 -5.14 -27.87 -2.90
CA HIS A 371 -4.44 -29.07 -3.38
C HIS A 371 -5.14 -29.82 -4.51
N LEU A 372 -6.41 -29.53 -4.79
CA LEU A 372 -7.09 -29.99 -6.01
C LEU A 372 -6.61 -29.25 -7.27
N GLN A 373 -5.79 -28.19 -7.13
CA GLN A 373 -5.22 -27.49 -8.26
C GLN A 373 -4.47 -28.45 -9.20
N ASN A 374 -4.76 -28.36 -10.50
CA ASN A 374 -4.22 -29.23 -11.56
C ASN A 374 -4.59 -30.73 -11.43
N GLY A 375 -5.45 -31.09 -10.47
CA GLY A 375 -5.88 -32.47 -10.23
C GLY A 375 -7.33 -32.75 -10.63
N ILE A 376 -7.99 -31.80 -11.27
CA ILE A 376 -9.37 -31.88 -11.76
C ILE A 376 -9.36 -31.82 -13.29
N ASP A 377 -9.93 -32.85 -13.92
CA ASP A 377 -10.00 -32.96 -15.38
C ASP A 377 -11.25 -32.27 -15.96
N ASP A 378 -12.38 -32.32 -15.24
CA ASP A 378 -13.64 -31.71 -15.68
C ASP A 378 -13.65 -30.19 -15.49
N ARG A 379 -14.09 -29.47 -16.53
CA ARG A 379 -14.11 -27.99 -16.52
C ARG A 379 -15.15 -27.42 -15.56
N SER A 380 -16.26 -28.13 -15.36
CA SER A 380 -17.33 -27.70 -14.46
C SER A 380 -16.90 -27.86 -13.01
N ASP A 381 -16.25 -28.98 -12.70
CA ASP A 381 -15.62 -29.23 -11.39
C ASP A 381 -14.54 -28.19 -11.08
N GLU A 382 -13.69 -27.84 -12.05
CA GLU A 382 -12.67 -26.82 -11.84
C GLU A 382 -13.30 -25.43 -11.63
N CYS A 383 -14.37 -25.12 -12.38
CA CYS A 383 -15.16 -23.90 -12.17
C CYS A 383 -15.77 -23.85 -10.76
N LEU A 384 -16.32 -24.97 -10.29
CA LEU A 384 -16.87 -25.07 -8.94
C LEU A 384 -15.79 -24.92 -7.86
N ARG A 385 -14.62 -25.55 -8.04
CA ARG A 385 -13.46 -25.40 -7.14
C ARG A 385 -13.04 -23.93 -7.03
N LEU A 386 -12.89 -23.25 -8.16
CA LEU A 386 -12.56 -21.83 -8.21
C LEU A 386 -13.67 -20.96 -7.61
N GLY A 387 -14.93 -21.31 -7.85
CA GLY A 387 -16.10 -20.65 -7.25
C GLY A 387 -16.11 -20.75 -5.73
N MET A 388 -15.83 -21.93 -5.17
CA MET A 388 -15.70 -22.12 -3.71
C MET A 388 -14.52 -21.31 -3.14
N LEU A 389 -13.36 -21.31 -3.80
CA LEU A 389 -12.21 -20.49 -3.39
C LEU A 389 -12.54 -18.99 -3.44
N ALA A 390 -13.23 -18.54 -4.50
CA ALA A 390 -13.66 -17.16 -4.64
C ALA A 390 -14.65 -16.79 -3.52
N PHE A 391 -15.63 -17.63 -3.23
CA PHE A 391 -16.57 -17.46 -2.11
C PHE A 391 -15.84 -17.34 -0.78
N LEU A 392 -14.95 -18.28 -0.47
CA LEU A 392 -14.17 -18.24 0.77
C LEU A 392 -13.27 -17.00 0.83
N SER A 393 -12.70 -16.56 -0.30
CA SER A 393 -11.88 -15.34 -0.37
C SER A 393 -12.69 -14.05 -0.17
N THR A 394 -13.96 -14.02 -0.58
CA THR A 394 -14.78 -12.80 -0.64
C THR A 394 -15.73 -12.65 0.55
N THR A 395 -16.32 -13.73 1.06
CA THR A 395 -17.25 -13.70 2.22
C THR A 395 -16.51 -13.48 3.54
N LEU A 396 -15.21 -13.80 3.59
CA LEU A 396 -14.36 -13.73 4.78
C LEU A 396 -13.29 -12.62 4.68
N GLN A 397 -13.61 -11.53 3.98
CA GLN A 397 -12.65 -10.50 3.56
C GLN A 397 -11.88 -9.82 4.71
N ILE A 398 -10.63 -9.49 4.41
CA ILE A 398 -9.87 -8.37 5.00
C ILE A 398 -10.07 -7.18 4.03
N PRO A 399 -10.29 -5.94 4.51
CA PRO A 399 -10.58 -4.82 3.62
C PRO A 399 -9.55 -4.61 2.51
N GLY A 400 -10.01 -4.49 1.26
CA GLY A 400 -9.27 -3.84 0.18
C GLY A 400 -9.13 -4.61 -1.15
N VAL A 401 -9.56 -5.87 -1.23
CA VAL A 401 -9.50 -6.64 -2.49
C VAL A 401 -10.88 -6.66 -3.16
N LYS A 402 -11.17 -5.63 -3.98
CA LYS A 402 -12.11 -5.83 -5.09
C LYS A 402 -11.31 -6.48 -6.21
N GLN A 403 -11.59 -7.76 -6.49
CA GLN A 403 -11.04 -8.42 -7.67
C GLN A 403 -11.33 -7.54 -8.89
N SER A 404 -10.29 -7.19 -9.63
CA SER A 404 -10.43 -6.56 -10.93
C SER A 404 -11.24 -7.53 -11.78
N LYS A 405 -12.47 -7.14 -12.15
CA LYS A 405 -13.16 -7.77 -13.27
C LYS A 405 -12.25 -7.57 -14.47
N ALA A 406 -11.57 -8.63 -14.90
CA ALA A 406 -11.03 -8.68 -16.25
C ALA A 406 -12.23 -8.50 -17.18
N ALA A 407 -12.38 -7.30 -17.73
CA ALA A 407 -13.28 -7.05 -18.83
C ALA A 407 -12.68 -7.76 -20.04
N THR A 408 -13.08 -9.01 -20.24
CA THR A 408 -12.89 -9.68 -21.54
C THR A 408 -13.79 -8.93 -22.52
N SER A 409 -13.20 -8.05 -23.32
CA SER A 409 -13.85 -7.50 -24.50
C SER A 409 -14.04 -8.64 -25.49
N CYS A 410 -15.21 -9.28 -25.47
CA CYS A 410 -15.72 -9.96 -26.65
C CYS A 410 -16.23 -8.88 -27.60
N SER A 411 -15.48 -8.63 -28.66
CA SER A 411 -15.93 -7.89 -29.85
C SER A 411 -15.46 -8.62 -31.10
N GLY A 412 -16.41 -9.21 -31.84
CA GLY A 412 -16.25 -9.86 -33.16
C GLY A 412 -15.65 -11.27 -33.07
N PHE A 413 -16.27 -12.36 -33.50
CA PHE A 413 -17.32 -12.61 -34.50
C PHE A 413 -18.24 -13.76 -34.05
#